data_AF-A0A015NI70-F1
#
_entry.id   AF-A0A015NI70-F1
#
_cell.length_a   1.000
_cell.length_b   1.000
_cell.length_c   1.000
_cell.angle_alpha   90.00
_cell.angle_beta   90.00
_cell.angle_gamma   90.00
#
_symmetry.space_group_name_H-M   'P 1'
#
loop_
_entity.id
_entity.type
_entity.pdbx_description
1 polymer ?
#
loop_
_entity_poly.entity_id
_entity_poly.type
_entity_poly.pdbx_seq_one_letter_code
_entity_poly.pdbx_strand_id
1 'polypeptide(L)'
;MTLYDDGQDFEHDSALVNLLVSLLKYNLIVCVVTAAGYPGDALRYEQRLSGLLKGFENARLSKNMCEKFFVLGGECNYLFQCKEDYHLKYLPETKYQPQNILSWSSDQINAILDVAQENLQRCIDEMKLQCTVLRKSKAVGIVPKPNVKIFREQLDECVLSTQHRIVNYLNSPWGKKNDLPFCAFNGGSDVWVDIGNKLIGVQILQQFLGATPGETLHVGDQFLSTGNDFATRHQCCTLWIVNPDETQGVLLELTALLEAKKSERSLLTLLDHSKILLDSQTI
;
A
#
# COMPACT_ATOMS: atom_id res chain seq x y z
N MET A 1 6.96 3.73 -8.60
CA MET A 1 8.22 3.13 -8.14
C MET A 1 8.22 1.60 -7.95
N THR A 2 7.25 0.94 -7.29
CA THR A 2 7.29 -0.54 -7.07
C THR A 2 6.57 -1.38 -8.13
N LEU A 3 5.32 -1.06 -8.43
CA LEU A 3 4.48 -1.85 -9.34
C LEU A 3 4.34 -1.21 -10.73
N TYR A 4 4.50 0.10 -10.79
CA TYR A 4 4.45 0.95 -11.98
C TYR A 4 5.18 2.27 -11.68
N ASP A 5 5.57 3.00 -12.72
CA ASP A 5 6.21 4.31 -12.60
C ASP A 5 5.27 5.38 -12.05
N ASP A 6 5.82 6.43 -11.46
CA ASP A 6 5.02 7.45 -10.76
C ASP A 6 4.02 8.12 -11.71
N GLY A 7 2.77 8.17 -11.27
CA GLY A 7 1.66 8.72 -12.05
C GLY A 7 1.17 7.86 -13.21
N GLN A 8 1.77 6.68 -13.46
CA GLN A 8 1.32 5.74 -14.49
C GLN A 8 0.31 4.72 -13.95
N ASP A 9 -0.30 4.00 -14.88
CA ASP A 9 -1.19 2.86 -14.65
C ASP A 9 -0.43 1.54 -14.85
N PHE A 10 -0.94 0.46 -14.26
CA PHE A 10 -0.36 -0.87 -14.40
C PHE A 10 -0.56 -1.41 -15.84
N GLU A 11 0.54 -1.60 -16.57
CA GLU A 11 0.50 -2.09 -17.96
C GLU A 11 -0.05 -3.52 -18.08
N HIS A 12 -0.76 -3.79 -19.18
CA HIS A 12 -1.52 -5.03 -19.36
C HIS A 12 -0.64 -6.26 -19.63
N ASP A 13 0.54 -6.08 -20.21
CA ASP A 13 1.45 -7.16 -20.63
C ASP A 13 2.77 -7.18 -19.85
N SER A 14 2.75 -6.80 -18.57
CA SER A 14 3.96 -6.87 -17.74
C SER A 14 4.20 -8.30 -17.24
N ALA A 15 5.47 -8.74 -17.25
CA ALA A 15 5.89 -9.99 -16.61
C ALA A 15 5.45 -10.06 -15.13
N LEU A 16 5.31 -8.89 -14.50
CA LEU A 16 4.85 -8.73 -13.12
C LEU A 16 3.41 -9.22 -12.90
N VAL A 17 2.49 -9.06 -13.88
CA VAL A 17 1.13 -9.64 -13.80
C VAL A 17 1.21 -11.14 -13.56
N ASN A 18 1.99 -11.84 -14.38
CA ASN A 18 2.09 -13.30 -14.34
C ASN A 18 2.72 -13.79 -13.04
N LEU A 19 3.65 -13.03 -12.48
CA LEU A 19 4.26 -13.32 -11.18
C LEU A 19 3.25 -13.15 -10.04
N LEU A 20 2.48 -12.06 -10.02
CA LEU A 20 1.44 -11.85 -9.00
C LEU A 20 0.32 -12.91 -9.10
N VAL A 21 -0.09 -13.28 -10.31
CA VAL A 21 -0.99 -14.43 -10.57
C VAL A 21 -0.41 -15.72 -9.98
N SER A 22 0.90 -15.93 -10.15
CA SER A 22 1.57 -17.11 -9.61
C SER A 22 1.52 -17.15 -8.08
N LEU A 23 1.77 -16.02 -7.39
CA LEU A 23 1.65 -15.94 -5.94
C LEU A 23 0.24 -16.35 -5.45
N LEU A 24 -0.81 -15.85 -6.11
CA LEU A 24 -2.20 -16.22 -5.80
C LEU A 24 -2.45 -17.73 -6.03
N LYS A 25 -1.86 -18.31 -7.08
CA LYS A 25 -1.91 -19.77 -7.34
C LYS A 25 -1.17 -20.59 -6.28
N TYR A 26 -0.11 -20.05 -5.67
CA TYR A 26 0.55 -20.64 -4.49
C TYR A 26 -0.20 -20.35 -3.17
N ASN A 27 -1.47 -19.92 -3.25
CA ASN A 27 -2.36 -19.75 -2.11
C ASN A 27 -1.95 -18.58 -1.18
N LEU A 28 -1.05 -17.70 -1.62
CA LEU A 28 -0.66 -16.49 -0.90
C LEU A 28 -1.73 -15.40 -1.00
N ILE A 29 -1.72 -14.50 -0.01
CA ILE A 29 -2.53 -13.27 -0.03
C ILE A 29 -1.64 -12.15 -0.56
N VAL A 30 -2.13 -11.40 -1.53
CA VAL A 30 -1.41 -10.29 -2.17
C VAL A 30 -2.14 -9.00 -1.84
N CYS A 31 -1.43 -8.06 -1.22
CA CYS A 31 -1.97 -6.75 -0.85
C CYS A 31 -1.18 -5.64 -1.54
N VAL A 32 -1.87 -4.72 -2.21
CA VAL A 32 -1.28 -3.49 -2.73
C VAL A 32 -1.61 -2.36 -1.75
N VAL A 33 -0.58 -1.73 -1.18
CA VAL A 33 -0.74 -0.55 -0.30
C VAL A 33 -0.30 0.70 -1.06
N THR A 34 -1.15 1.72 -1.10
CA THR A 34 -0.88 2.95 -1.86
C THR A 34 -1.30 4.20 -1.09
N ALA A 35 -0.52 5.27 -1.23
CA ALA A 35 -0.89 6.59 -0.71
C ALA A 35 -2.06 7.21 -1.49
N ALA A 36 -2.33 6.74 -2.71
CA ALA A 36 -3.47 7.23 -3.46
C ALA A 36 -4.79 6.96 -2.70
N GLY A 37 -5.44 8.03 -2.25
CA GLY A 37 -6.72 8.00 -1.55
C GLY A 37 -7.86 8.52 -2.41
N TYR A 38 -8.82 7.66 -2.79
CA TYR A 38 -10.05 8.01 -3.47
C TYR A 38 -11.26 7.51 -2.65
N PRO A 39 -11.77 8.33 -1.71
CA PRO A 39 -12.81 7.90 -0.78
C PRO A 39 -14.05 7.38 -1.54
N GLY A 40 -14.40 6.11 -1.35
CA GLY A 40 -15.58 5.48 -1.96
C GLY A 40 -15.52 5.27 -3.48
N ASP A 41 -14.40 5.56 -4.15
CA ASP A 41 -14.27 5.49 -5.61
C ASP A 41 -13.36 4.32 -6.01
N ALA A 42 -13.95 3.11 -6.03
CA ALA A 42 -13.26 1.90 -6.46
C ALA A 42 -12.76 1.98 -7.91
N LEU A 43 -13.49 2.68 -8.78
CA LEU A 43 -13.20 2.77 -10.21
C LEU A 43 -11.84 3.43 -10.46
N ARG A 44 -11.47 4.45 -9.69
CA ARG A 44 -10.13 5.04 -9.80
C ARG A 44 -9.02 4.07 -9.41
N TYR A 45 -9.23 3.23 -8.40
CA TYR A 45 -8.26 2.19 -8.05
C TYR A 45 -8.17 1.14 -9.15
N GLU A 46 -9.30 0.75 -9.74
CA GLU A 46 -9.34 -0.20 -10.87
C GLU A 46 -8.64 0.34 -12.11
N GLN A 47 -8.81 1.62 -12.45
CA GLN A 47 -8.12 2.25 -13.59
C GLN A 47 -6.61 2.08 -13.45
N ARG A 48 -6.06 2.40 -12.27
CA ARG A 48 -4.62 2.27 -11.99
C ARG A 48 -4.12 0.83 -11.99
N LEU A 49 -5.00 -0.14 -11.74
CA LEU A 49 -4.67 -1.57 -11.67
C LEU A 49 -5.27 -2.37 -12.84
N SER A 50 -5.72 -1.68 -13.89
CA SER A 50 -6.53 -2.28 -14.95
C SER A 50 -5.81 -3.43 -15.66
N GLY A 51 -4.52 -3.26 -15.97
CA GLY A 51 -3.71 -4.33 -16.55
C GLY A 51 -3.60 -5.56 -15.66
N LEU A 52 -3.46 -5.37 -14.34
CA LEU A 52 -3.37 -6.46 -13.37
C LEU A 52 -4.69 -7.22 -13.25
N LEU A 53 -5.81 -6.50 -13.11
CA LEU A 53 -7.15 -7.10 -13.00
C LEU A 53 -7.53 -7.85 -14.29
N LYS A 54 -7.18 -7.27 -15.46
CA LYS A 54 -7.36 -7.96 -16.74
C LYS A 54 -6.51 -9.22 -16.83
N GLY A 55 -5.29 -9.18 -16.29
CA GLY A 55 -4.44 -10.34 -16.11
C GLY A 55 -5.08 -11.46 -15.29
N PHE A 56 -5.76 -11.11 -14.19
CA PHE A 56 -6.49 -12.08 -13.36
C PHE A 56 -7.65 -12.73 -14.13
N GLU A 57 -8.39 -11.94 -14.91
CA GLU A 57 -9.46 -12.43 -15.79
C GLU A 57 -8.92 -13.37 -16.86
N ASN A 58 -7.86 -12.96 -17.57
CA ASN A 58 -7.21 -13.76 -18.61
C ASN A 58 -6.66 -15.09 -18.06
N ALA A 59 -6.11 -15.07 -16.84
CA ALA A 59 -5.64 -16.25 -16.13
C ALA A 59 -6.78 -17.12 -15.55
N ARG A 60 -8.04 -16.66 -15.65
CA ARG A 60 -9.25 -17.31 -15.12
C ARG A 60 -9.10 -17.70 -13.66
N LEU A 61 -8.62 -16.77 -12.82
CA LEU A 61 -8.49 -17.02 -11.40
C LEU A 61 -9.85 -17.40 -10.79
N SER A 62 -9.83 -18.40 -9.90
CA SER A 62 -11.03 -18.83 -9.19
C SER A 62 -11.46 -17.78 -8.16
N LYS A 63 -12.74 -17.81 -7.74
CA LYS A 63 -13.26 -16.95 -6.68
C LYS A 63 -12.35 -16.86 -5.45
N ASN A 64 -11.90 -18.01 -4.93
CA ASN A 64 -11.04 -18.06 -3.74
C ASN A 64 -9.69 -17.37 -3.98
N MET A 65 -9.12 -17.48 -5.18
CA MET A 65 -7.88 -16.78 -5.54
C MET A 65 -8.10 -15.27 -5.70
N CYS A 66 -9.19 -14.83 -6.32
CA CYS A 66 -9.52 -13.40 -6.44
C CYS A 66 -9.72 -12.76 -5.07
N GLU A 67 -10.42 -13.45 -4.17
CA GLU A 67 -10.70 -12.95 -2.82
C GLU A 67 -9.45 -12.85 -1.92
N LYS A 68 -8.27 -13.28 -2.40
CA LYS A 68 -6.96 -13.10 -1.74
C LYS A 68 -6.19 -11.88 -2.24
N PHE A 69 -6.76 -11.11 -3.15
CA PHE A 69 -6.18 -9.86 -3.59
C PHE A 69 -6.88 -8.67 -2.93
N PHE A 70 -6.09 -7.82 -2.28
CA PHE A 70 -6.55 -6.63 -1.57
C PHE A 70 -5.81 -5.38 -2.04
N VAL A 71 -6.50 -4.25 -1.99
CA VAL A 71 -5.92 -2.93 -2.23
C VAL A 71 -6.25 -2.05 -1.04
N LEU A 72 -5.24 -1.51 -0.37
CA LEU A 72 -5.38 -0.55 0.72
C LEU A 72 -4.89 0.82 0.24
N GLY A 73 -5.85 1.72 0.03
CA GLY A 73 -5.60 3.08 -0.45
C GLY A 73 -5.57 4.13 0.68
N GLY A 74 -5.02 5.29 0.36
CA GLY A 74 -4.83 6.40 1.31
C GLY A 74 -3.98 5.97 2.50
N GLU A 75 -2.90 5.23 2.25
CA GLU A 75 -1.99 4.61 3.21
C GLU A 75 -2.62 3.51 4.07
N CYS A 76 -3.69 3.81 4.80
CA CYS A 76 -4.39 2.88 5.68
C CYS A 76 -5.91 3.07 5.71
N ASN A 77 -6.47 3.83 4.78
CA ASN A 77 -7.80 4.42 4.94
C ASN A 77 -8.92 3.72 4.16
N TYR A 78 -8.63 3.12 3.00
CA TYR A 78 -9.67 2.59 2.11
C TYR A 78 -9.32 1.18 1.64
N LEU A 79 -9.96 0.16 2.21
CA LEU A 79 -9.70 -1.23 1.84
C LEU A 79 -10.69 -1.70 0.75
N PHE A 80 -10.13 -2.34 -0.28
CA PHE A 80 -10.87 -2.98 -1.36
C PHE A 80 -10.42 -4.43 -1.49
N GLN A 81 -11.34 -5.29 -1.92
CA GLN A 81 -11.07 -6.69 -2.20
C GLN A 81 -11.51 -7.02 -3.62
N CYS A 82 -10.68 -7.76 -4.35
CA CYS A 82 -11.06 -8.27 -5.66
C CYS A 82 -12.10 -9.40 -5.50
N LYS A 83 -13.08 -9.43 -6.41
CA LYS A 83 -14.16 -10.41 -6.41
C LYS A 83 -14.14 -11.28 -7.66
N GLU A 84 -15.06 -12.23 -7.72
CA GLU A 84 -15.15 -13.22 -8.80
C GLU A 84 -15.43 -12.60 -10.19
N ASP A 85 -15.91 -11.35 -10.21
CA ASP A 85 -16.08 -10.53 -11.41
C ASP A 85 -14.80 -9.76 -11.79
N TYR A 86 -13.68 -10.00 -11.10
CA TYR A 86 -12.39 -9.32 -11.28
C TYR A 86 -12.41 -7.82 -10.98
N HIS A 87 -13.44 -7.35 -10.28
CA HIS A 87 -13.60 -5.96 -9.85
C HIS A 87 -13.28 -5.79 -8.35
N LEU A 88 -12.85 -4.59 -8.00
CA LEU A 88 -12.57 -4.16 -6.63
C LEU A 88 -13.85 -3.71 -5.94
N LYS A 89 -14.16 -4.33 -4.80
CA LYS A 89 -15.29 -3.91 -3.95
C LYS A 89 -14.80 -3.34 -2.65
N TYR A 90 -15.31 -2.15 -2.31
CA TYR A 90 -15.00 -1.46 -1.06
C TYR A 90 -15.47 -2.29 0.14
N LEU A 91 -14.62 -2.39 1.15
CA LEU A 91 -14.93 -2.96 2.46
C LEU A 91 -15.17 -1.82 3.45
N PRO A 92 -16.32 -1.77 4.13
CA PRO A 92 -16.58 -0.75 5.16
C PRO A 92 -15.52 -0.76 6.26
N GLU A 93 -15.13 0.43 6.75
CA GLU A 93 -14.09 0.60 7.78
C GLU A 93 -14.33 -0.28 9.02
N THR A 94 -15.60 -0.46 9.43
CA THR A 94 -16.01 -1.29 10.57
C THR A 94 -15.70 -2.78 10.43
N LYS A 95 -15.38 -3.27 9.21
CA LYS A 95 -15.04 -4.67 8.98
C LYS A 95 -13.57 -5.01 9.24
N TYR A 96 -12.68 -4.03 9.08
CA TYR A 96 -11.24 -4.30 9.03
C TYR A 96 -10.41 -3.39 9.93
N GLN A 97 -10.87 -2.17 10.23
CA GLN A 97 -10.12 -1.27 11.09
C GLN A 97 -10.28 -1.65 12.57
N PRO A 98 -9.19 -1.60 13.36
CA PRO A 98 -9.25 -1.79 14.80
C PRO A 98 -9.90 -0.58 15.49
N GLN A 99 -10.46 -0.82 16.69
CA GLN A 99 -11.28 0.16 17.41
C GLN A 99 -10.55 1.47 17.72
N ASN A 100 -9.24 1.41 17.98
CA ASN A 100 -8.43 2.59 18.25
C ASN A 100 -8.35 3.53 17.02
N ILE A 101 -8.37 2.99 15.80
CA ILE A 101 -8.35 3.78 14.56
C ILE A 101 -9.77 4.30 14.25
N LEU A 102 -10.79 3.47 14.42
CA LEU A 102 -12.20 3.90 14.29
C LEU A 102 -12.58 5.02 15.26
N SER A 103 -11.85 5.15 16.38
CA SER A 103 -12.07 6.21 17.37
C SER A 103 -11.46 7.57 17.01
N TRP A 104 -10.68 7.66 15.92
CA TRP A 104 -10.12 8.94 15.47
C TRP A 104 -11.23 9.92 15.11
N SER A 105 -11.34 11.00 15.88
CA SER A 105 -12.41 11.96 15.69
C SER A 105 -12.15 12.87 14.49
N SER A 106 -13.23 13.32 13.85
CA SER A 106 -13.14 14.29 12.75
C SER A 106 -12.49 15.61 13.18
N ASP A 107 -12.63 16.00 14.45
CA ASP A 107 -12.00 17.21 14.99
C ASP A 107 -10.48 17.09 15.04
N GLN A 108 -9.96 15.94 15.52
CA GLN A 108 -8.51 15.70 15.56
C GLN A 108 -7.93 15.63 14.14
N ILE A 109 -8.62 14.92 13.23
CA ILE A 109 -8.25 14.82 11.81
C ILE A 109 -8.18 16.20 11.18
N ASN A 110 -9.24 17.01 11.33
CA ASN A 110 -9.30 18.33 10.73
C ASN A 110 -8.25 19.27 11.32
N ALA A 111 -8.01 19.22 12.62
CA ALA A 111 -7.01 20.06 13.27
C ALA A 111 -5.60 19.86 12.69
N ILE A 112 -5.19 18.63 12.40
CA ILE A 112 -3.89 18.36 11.74
C ILE A 112 -3.91 18.86 10.30
N LEU A 113 -4.95 18.50 9.55
CA LEU A 113 -5.02 18.83 8.14
C LEU A 113 -5.16 20.34 7.90
N ASP A 114 -5.72 21.11 8.84
CA ASP A 114 -5.83 22.57 8.77
C ASP A 114 -4.45 23.22 8.90
N VAL A 115 -3.62 22.74 9.83
CA VAL A 115 -2.22 23.16 9.97
C VAL A 115 -1.42 22.83 8.70
N ALA A 116 -1.65 21.64 8.15
CA ALA A 116 -1.03 21.23 6.89
C ALA A 116 -1.46 22.14 5.73
N GLN A 117 -2.76 22.40 5.59
CA GLN A 117 -3.32 23.24 4.54
C GLN A 117 -2.79 24.67 4.61
N GLU A 118 -2.75 25.27 5.81
CA GLU A 118 -2.21 26.62 6.03
C GLU A 118 -0.75 26.69 5.57
N ASN A 119 0.07 25.69 5.93
CA ASN A 119 1.48 25.69 5.56
C ASN A 119 1.69 25.44 4.06
N LEU A 120 0.94 24.53 3.45
CA LEU A 120 1.02 24.29 2.00
C LEU A 120 0.61 25.53 1.20
N GLN A 121 -0.41 26.27 1.66
CA GLN A 121 -0.79 27.55 1.07
C GLN A 121 0.34 28.58 1.19
N ARG A 122 1.00 28.67 2.37
CA ARG A 122 2.19 29.51 2.56
C ARG A 122 3.31 29.14 1.58
N CYS A 123 3.62 27.86 1.41
CA CYS A 123 4.63 27.40 0.46
C CYS A 123 4.28 27.80 -0.98
N ILE A 124 3.01 27.69 -1.39
CA ILE A 124 2.52 28.17 -2.69
C ILE A 124 2.80 29.66 -2.85
N ASP A 125 2.45 30.47 -1.85
CA ASP A 125 2.53 31.92 -1.92
C ASP A 125 3.98 32.44 -1.88
N GLU A 126 4.85 31.82 -1.08
CA GLU A 126 6.26 32.21 -0.91
C GLU A 126 7.10 31.79 -2.12
N MET A 127 6.95 30.56 -2.60
CA MET A 127 7.69 30.05 -3.76
C MET A 127 7.01 30.37 -5.10
N LYS A 128 5.86 31.04 -5.09
CA LYS A 128 5.04 31.39 -6.28
C LYS A 128 4.65 30.17 -7.13
N LEU A 129 4.36 29.04 -6.48
CA LEU A 129 4.02 27.80 -7.15
C LEU A 129 2.68 27.92 -7.89
N GLN A 130 2.62 27.39 -9.11
CA GLN A 130 1.38 27.31 -9.87
C GLN A 130 0.62 26.02 -9.52
N CYS A 131 0.19 25.92 -8.26
CA CYS A 131 -0.54 24.78 -7.71
C CYS A 131 -1.92 25.18 -7.19
N THR A 132 -2.75 24.18 -6.91
CA THR A 132 -4.01 24.33 -6.17
C THR A 132 -4.00 23.39 -4.97
N VAL A 133 -4.52 23.86 -3.84
CA VAL A 133 -4.72 23.03 -2.65
C VAL A 133 -5.96 22.15 -2.85
N LEU A 134 -5.85 20.85 -2.59
CA LEU A 134 -6.97 19.90 -2.56
C LEU A 134 -7.12 19.30 -1.16
N ARG A 135 -8.33 19.38 -0.59
CA ARG A 135 -8.69 18.81 0.71
C ARG A 135 -9.63 17.61 0.54
N LYS A 136 -9.33 16.52 1.24
CA LYS A 136 -10.16 15.31 1.36
C LYS A 136 -10.52 15.09 2.84
N SER A 137 -11.29 14.04 3.12
CA SER A 137 -11.74 13.72 4.49
C SER A 137 -10.60 13.35 5.44
N LYS A 138 -9.54 12.71 4.94
CA LYS A 138 -8.38 12.25 5.72
C LYS A 138 -7.04 12.67 5.08
N ALA A 139 -7.07 13.65 4.18
CA ALA A 139 -5.87 14.10 3.46
C ALA A 139 -5.96 15.56 3.01
N VAL A 140 -4.83 16.21 2.83
CA VAL A 140 -4.71 17.49 2.12
C VAL A 140 -3.44 17.51 1.29
N GLY A 141 -3.44 18.16 0.14
CA GLY A 141 -2.28 18.22 -0.73
C GLY A 141 -2.30 19.42 -1.67
N ILE A 142 -1.22 19.57 -2.42
CA ILE A 142 -1.11 20.55 -3.50
C ILE A 142 -0.86 19.83 -4.82
N VAL A 143 -1.63 20.19 -5.84
CA VAL A 143 -1.55 19.61 -7.18
C VAL A 143 -1.18 20.70 -8.17
N PRO A 144 -0.24 20.47 -9.10
CA PRO A 144 0.11 21.46 -10.12
C PRO A 144 -1.08 21.77 -11.02
N LYS A 145 -1.17 23.02 -11.49
CA LYS A 145 -2.10 23.38 -12.57
C LYS A 145 -1.73 22.61 -13.86
N PRO A 146 -2.65 22.46 -14.83
CA PRO A 146 -2.37 21.77 -16.08
C PRO A 146 -1.11 22.32 -16.78
N ASN A 147 -0.25 21.42 -17.27
CA ASN A 147 1.01 21.73 -17.95
C ASN A 147 2.07 22.46 -17.10
N VAL A 148 1.92 22.46 -15.77
CA VAL A 148 2.93 22.98 -14.84
C VAL A 148 3.73 21.82 -14.28
N LYS A 149 5.06 21.97 -14.28
CA LYS A 149 5.98 21.08 -13.56
C LYS A 149 6.53 21.83 -12.34
N ILE A 150 6.45 21.20 -11.18
CA ILE A 150 7.09 21.68 -9.94
C ILE A 150 8.42 20.93 -9.79
N PHE A 151 9.47 21.64 -9.39
CA PHE A 151 10.77 21.01 -9.19
C PHE A 151 10.78 20.16 -7.92
N ARG A 152 11.58 19.08 -7.93
CA ARG A 152 11.65 18.14 -6.81
C ARG A 152 11.99 18.85 -5.50
N GLU A 153 12.92 19.79 -5.55
CA GLU A 153 13.39 20.57 -4.40
C GLU A 153 12.26 21.43 -3.81
N GLN A 154 11.35 21.94 -4.65
CA GLN A 154 10.19 22.70 -4.19
C GLN A 154 9.13 21.80 -3.55
N LEU A 155 8.95 20.58 -4.10
CA LEU A 155 8.07 19.57 -3.49
C LEU A 155 8.64 19.10 -2.15
N ASP A 156 9.95 18.82 -2.09
CA ASP A 156 10.64 18.43 -0.86
C ASP A 156 10.57 19.54 0.20
N GLU A 157 10.74 20.81 -0.17
CA GLU A 157 10.54 21.94 0.74
C GLU A 157 9.10 22.00 1.27
N CYS A 158 8.10 21.88 0.41
CA CYS A 158 6.69 21.83 0.83
C CYS A 158 6.45 20.71 1.85
N VAL A 159 7.01 19.52 1.63
CA VAL A 159 6.87 18.36 2.51
C VAL A 159 7.55 18.59 3.85
N LEU A 160 8.83 18.94 3.84
CA LEU A 160 9.64 19.08 5.05
C LEU A 160 9.13 20.24 5.92
N SER A 161 8.80 21.37 5.31
CA SER A 161 8.20 22.52 6.00
C SER A 161 6.86 22.16 6.64
N THR A 162 6.00 21.46 5.91
CA THR A 162 4.66 21.06 6.39
C THR A 162 4.76 20.03 7.50
N GLN A 163 5.62 19.02 7.35
CA GLN A 163 5.89 18.04 8.40
C GLN A 163 6.40 18.72 9.67
N HIS A 164 7.37 19.63 9.55
CA HIS A 164 7.90 20.38 10.69
C HIS A 164 6.80 21.22 11.37
N ARG A 165 5.91 21.87 10.60
CA ARG A 165 4.80 22.66 11.13
C ARG A 165 3.79 21.80 11.90
N ILE A 166 3.42 20.64 11.37
CA ILE A 166 2.51 19.70 12.04
C ILE A 166 3.14 19.16 13.32
N VAL A 167 4.40 18.72 13.29
CA VAL A 167 5.09 18.19 14.48
C VAL A 167 5.16 19.25 15.58
N ASN A 168 5.48 20.50 15.25
CA ASN A 168 5.50 21.59 16.22
C ASN A 168 4.10 21.87 16.81
N TYR A 169 3.06 21.80 15.99
CA TYR A 169 1.69 21.93 16.45
C TYR A 169 1.33 20.80 17.43
N LEU A 170 1.60 19.54 17.09
CA LEU A 170 1.31 18.38 17.94
C LEU A 170 2.09 18.39 19.26
N ASN A 171 3.29 18.98 19.27
CA ASN A 171 4.09 19.18 20.48
C ASN A 171 3.63 20.38 21.34
N SER A 172 2.71 21.22 20.85
CA SER A 172 2.19 22.36 21.59
C SER A 172 1.12 21.94 22.63
N PRO A 173 0.88 22.74 23.69
CA PRO A 173 -0.16 22.45 24.68
C PRO A 173 -1.57 22.26 24.10
N TRP A 174 -1.86 22.92 22.97
CA TRP A 174 -3.17 22.92 22.34
C TRP A 174 -3.33 21.80 21.30
N GLY A 175 -2.24 21.40 20.65
CA GLY A 175 -2.24 20.39 19.59
C GLY A 175 -2.04 18.96 20.08
N LYS A 176 -1.45 18.76 21.26
CA LYS A 176 -1.18 17.42 21.82
C LYS A 176 -2.43 16.54 21.95
N LYS A 177 -3.61 17.13 22.18
CA LYS A 177 -4.89 16.39 22.23
C LYS A 177 -5.33 15.84 20.85
N ASN A 178 -4.74 16.35 19.78
CA ASN A 178 -5.02 15.97 18.39
C ASN A 178 -3.93 15.05 17.81
N ASP A 179 -3.06 14.48 18.65
CA ASP A 179 -1.98 13.61 18.22
C ASP A 179 -2.53 12.35 17.53
N LEU A 180 -2.46 12.35 16.21
CA LEU A 180 -2.76 11.22 15.34
C LEU A 180 -1.57 11.00 14.40
N PRO A 181 -1.30 9.74 14.01
CA PRO A 181 -0.31 9.46 12.99
C PRO A 181 -0.66 10.15 11.67
N PHE A 182 0.35 10.70 11.00
CA PHE A 182 0.21 11.27 9.67
C PHE A 182 1.45 10.94 8.82
N CYS A 183 1.33 11.15 7.52
CA CYS A 183 2.43 11.03 6.57
C CYS A 183 2.39 12.24 5.63
N ALA A 184 3.49 13.00 5.56
CA ALA A 184 3.71 14.04 4.57
C ALA A 184 4.74 13.52 3.56
N PHE A 185 4.43 13.54 2.26
CA PHE A 185 5.31 12.95 1.26
C PHE A 185 5.28 13.71 -0.08
N ASN A 186 6.40 13.59 -0.79
CA ASN A 186 6.56 14.06 -2.16
C ASN A 186 6.06 12.97 -3.11
N GLY A 187 5.00 13.24 -3.88
CA GLY A 187 4.42 12.31 -4.85
C GLY A 187 5.07 12.38 -6.24
N GLY A 188 6.23 13.03 -6.37
CA GLY A 188 6.98 13.22 -7.62
C GLY A 188 6.49 14.39 -8.48
N SER A 189 5.19 14.70 -8.42
CA SER A 189 4.59 15.86 -9.12
C SER A 189 3.67 16.69 -8.23
N ASP A 190 3.26 16.16 -7.09
CA ASP A 190 2.38 16.77 -6.10
C ASP A 190 2.92 16.52 -4.68
N VAL A 191 2.29 17.14 -3.69
CA VAL A 191 2.58 16.92 -2.27
C VAL A 191 1.30 16.58 -1.54
N TRP A 192 1.37 15.61 -0.65
CA TRP A 192 0.23 15.16 0.15
C TRP A 192 0.61 15.01 1.61
N VAL A 193 -0.39 15.26 2.46
CA VAL A 193 -0.41 14.94 3.88
C VAL A 193 -1.64 14.07 4.12
N ASP A 194 -1.41 12.80 4.45
CA ASP A 194 -2.44 11.83 4.80
C ASP A 194 -2.48 11.61 6.32
N ILE A 195 -3.68 11.43 6.88
CA ILE A 195 -3.84 10.90 8.25
C ILE A 195 -3.70 9.38 8.19
N GLY A 196 -2.75 8.86 8.96
CA GLY A 196 -2.27 7.49 8.87
C GLY A 196 -0.95 7.36 8.09
N ASN A 197 -0.46 6.13 7.98
CA ASN A 197 0.74 5.79 7.21
C ASN A 197 0.73 4.29 6.84
N LYS A 198 1.61 3.86 5.92
CA LYS A 198 1.65 2.47 5.45
C LYS A 198 1.98 1.46 6.54
N LEU A 199 2.79 1.84 7.53
CA LEU A 199 3.09 0.96 8.67
C LEU A 199 1.79 0.53 9.37
N ILE A 200 0.91 1.50 9.65
CA ILE A 200 -0.42 1.23 10.20
C ILE A 200 -1.24 0.40 9.23
N GLY A 201 -1.18 0.70 7.93
CA GLY A 201 -1.86 -0.10 6.90
C GLY A 201 -1.46 -1.58 6.90
N VAL A 202 -0.17 -1.87 6.99
CA VAL A 202 0.37 -3.24 7.09
C VAL A 202 -0.09 -3.92 8.39
N GLN A 203 -0.09 -3.20 9.53
CA GLN A 203 -0.60 -3.72 10.80
C GLN A 203 -2.07 -4.10 10.73
N ILE A 204 -2.89 -3.23 10.14
CA ILE A 204 -4.33 -3.48 9.90
C ILE A 204 -4.50 -4.73 9.04
N LEU A 205 -3.78 -4.85 7.93
CA LEU A 205 -3.88 -6.00 7.03
C LEU A 205 -3.48 -7.31 7.71
N GLN A 206 -2.38 -7.31 8.48
CA GLN A 206 -1.96 -8.46 9.26
C GLN A 206 -3.05 -8.90 10.24
N GLN A 207 -3.60 -7.96 11.02
CA GLN A 207 -4.66 -8.27 11.97
C GLN A 207 -5.93 -8.78 11.27
N PHE A 208 -6.36 -8.10 10.20
CA PHE A 208 -7.58 -8.43 9.46
C PHE A 208 -7.49 -9.80 8.77
N LEU A 209 -6.33 -10.14 8.22
CA LEU A 209 -6.09 -11.37 7.47
C LEU A 209 -5.56 -12.52 8.34
N GLY A 210 -5.30 -12.27 9.62
CA GLY A 210 -4.77 -13.27 10.56
C GLY A 210 -3.33 -13.68 10.28
N ALA A 211 -2.50 -12.77 9.75
CA ALA A 211 -1.10 -13.02 9.46
C ALA A 211 -0.19 -12.39 10.53
N THR A 212 0.94 -13.03 10.82
CA THR A 212 1.95 -12.50 11.74
C THR A 212 3.07 -11.76 10.99
N PRO A 213 3.82 -10.87 11.66
CA PRO A 213 5.05 -10.27 11.12
C PRO A 213 6.00 -11.23 10.40
N GLY A 214 6.20 -12.43 10.96
CA GLY A 214 7.09 -13.45 10.40
C GLY A 214 6.56 -14.15 9.15
N GLU A 215 5.28 -13.98 8.84
CA GLU A 215 4.60 -14.57 7.66
C GLU A 215 4.36 -13.53 6.56
N THR A 216 4.79 -12.28 6.77
CA THR A 216 4.55 -11.17 5.85
C THR A 216 5.84 -10.60 5.27
N LEU A 217 5.78 -10.31 3.97
CA LEU A 217 6.84 -9.69 3.19
C LEU A 217 6.30 -8.41 2.56
N HIS A 218 6.87 -7.26 2.91
CA HIS A 218 6.62 -5.99 2.23
C HIS A 218 7.66 -5.79 1.13
N VAL A 219 7.24 -5.25 -0.01
CA VAL A 219 8.13 -4.88 -1.11
C VAL A 219 7.85 -3.42 -1.43
N GLY A 220 8.85 -2.56 -1.27
CA GLY A 220 8.66 -1.12 -1.42
C GLY A 220 9.98 -0.35 -1.51
N ASP A 221 9.87 0.92 -1.88
CA ASP A 221 11.03 1.80 -2.04
C ASP A 221 11.25 2.67 -0.79
N GLN A 222 12.45 2.53 -0.19
CA GLN A 222 12.91 3.34 0.94
C GLN A 222 13.98 4.40 0.54
N PHE A 223 14.33 4.57 -0.75
CA PHE A 223 15.36 5.51 -1.23
C PHE A 223 14.88 6.94 -1.34
N LEU A 224 13.59 7.17 -1.48
CA LEU A 224 13.06 8.52 -1.37
C LEU A 224 13.13 8.97 0.10
N SER A 225 13.86 10.05 0.35
CA SER A 225 14.11 10.65 1.67
C SER A 225 12.84 11.07 2.43
N THR A 226 11.71 11.16 1.74
CA THR A 226 10.36 11.40 2.29
C THR A 226 9.49 10.14 2.28
N GLY A 227 10.09 8.95 2.17
CA GLY A 227 9.43 7.71 1.79
C GLY A 227 8.43 7.18 2.83
N ASN A 228 7.21 6.93 2.36
CA ASN A 228 6.12 6.36 3.16
C ASN A 228 6.26 4.85 3.43
N ASP A 229 7.22 4.17 2.78
CA ASP A 229 7.50 2.73 2.99
C ASP A 229 8.56 2.48 4.08
N PHE A 230 9.42 3.44 4.43
CA PHE A 230 10.52 3.20 5.38
C PHE A 230 10.05 2.66 6.74
N ALA A 231 8.89 3.12 7.22
CA ALA A 231 8.36 2.73 8.52
C ALA A 231 7.94 1.26 8.59
N THR A 232 7.58 0.62 7.46
CA THR A 232 7.03 -0.74 7.43
C THR A 232 8.02 -1.81 7.88
N ARG A 233 9.33 -1.55 7.78
CA ARG A 233 10.41 -2.44 8.25
C ARG A 233 10.37 -2.73 9.76
N HIS A 234 9.69 -1.89 10.54
CA HIS A 234 9.49 -2.15 11.97
C HIS A 234 8.40 -3.20 12.23
N GLN A 235 7.58 -3.55 11.22
CA GLN A 235 6.45 -4.46 11.35
C GLN A 235 6.64 -5.80 10.67
N CYS A 236 7.32 -5.85 9.52
CA CYS A 236 7.50 -7.09 8.78
C CYS A 236 8.83 -7.12 8.01
N CYS A 237 9.18 -8.30 7.51
CA CYS A 237 10.28 -8.42 6.55
C CYS A 237 10.00 -7.49 5.38
N THR A 238 10.99 -6.68 5.00
CA THR A 238 10.83 -5.68 3.94
C THR A 238 11.98 -5.79 2.97
N LEU A 239 11.64 -5.98 1.68
CA LEU A 239 12.57 -5.90 0.57
C LEU A 239 12.56 -4.49 0.02
N TRP A 240 13.75 -3.92 -0.03
CA TRP A 240 13.97 -2.59 -0.55
C TRP A 240 14.29 -2.69 -2.04
N ILE A 241 13.41 -2.11 -2.86
CA ILE A 241 13.55 -2.05 -4.31
C ILE A 241 13.57 -0.60 -4.77
N VAL A 242 14.19 -0.32 -5.92
CA VAL A 242 14.29 1.04 -6.49
C VAL A 242 13.48 1.22 -7.77
N ASN A 243 13.03 0.11 -8.36
CA ASN A 243 12.28 0.10 -9.62
C ASN A 243 11.44 -1.20 -9.78
N PRO A 244 10.54 -1.25 -10.77
CA PRO A 244 9.74 -2.44 -11.06
C PRO A 244 10.53 -3.69 -11.49
N ASP A 245 11.70 -3.52 -12.13
CA ASP A 245 12.53 -4.66 -12.58
C ASP A 245 13.10 -5.45 -11.38
N GLU A 246 13.52 -4.76 -10.33
CA GLU A 246 13.94 -5.40 -9.07
C GLU A 246 12.78 -6.12 -8.39
N THR A 247 11.58 -5.54 -8.43
CA THR A 247 10.36 -6.21 -7.94
C THR A 247 10.12 -7.51 -8.72
N GLN A 248 10.26 -7.48 -10.05
CA GLN A 248 10.17 -8.68 -10.89
C GLN A 248 11.23 -9.73 -10.49
N GLY A 249 12.48 -9.33 -10.30
CA GLY A 249 13.57 -10.23 -9.88
C GLY A 249 13.27 -10.93 -8.56
N VAL A 250 12.85 -10.17 -7.55
CA VAL A 250 12.44 -10.69 -6.23
C VAL A 250 11.29 -11.68 -6.35
N LEU A 251 10.27 -11.37 -7.15
CA LEU A 251 9.12 -12.25 -7.31
C LEU A 251 9.46 -13.54 -8.07
N LEU A 252 10.42 -13.50 -9.02
CA LEU A 252 10.96 -14.68 -9.67
C LEU A 252 11.66 -15.60 -8.65
N GLU A 253 12.54 -15.03 -7.81
CA GLU A 253 13.23 -15.79 -6.75
C GLU A 253 12.24 -16.40 -5.75
N LEU A 254 11.27 -15.61 -5.28
CA LEU A 254 10.23 -16.09 -4.36
C LEU A 254 9.42 -17.23 -5.00
N THR A 255 9.04 -17.11 -6.26
CA THR A 255 8.30 -18.15 -6.98
C THR A 255 9.12 -19.45 -7.10
N ALA A 256 10.42 -19.35 -7.38
CA ALA A 256 11.30 -20.50 -7.43
C ALA A 256 11.42 -21.21 -6.07
N LEU A 257 11.53 -20.44 -4.97
CA LEU A 257 11.56 -20.98 -3.61
C LEU A 257 10.24 -21.67 -3.23
N LEU A 258 9.10 -21.11 -3.62
CA LEU A 258 7.79 -21.71 -3.39
C LEU A 258 7.63 -23.04 -4.12
N GLU A 259 8.08 -23.13 -5.37
CA GLU A 259 8.02 -24.36 -6.16
C GLU A 259 8.95 -25.45 -5.60
N ALA A 260 10.18 -25.10 -5.20
CA ALA A 260 11.10 -26.03 -4.56
C ALA A 260 10.49 -26.60 -3.27
N LYS A 261 9.93 -25.74 -2.40
CA LYS A 261 9.31 -26.16 -1.13
C LYS A 261 8.05 -27.02 -1.33
N LYS A 262 7.28 -26.76 -2.39
CA LYS A 262 6.12 -27.59 -2.76
C LYS A 262 6.56 -28.99 -3.18
N SER A 263 7.65 -29.08 -3.94
CA SER A 263 8.24 -30.36 -4.36
C SER A 263 8.74 -31.16 -3.17
N GLU A 264 9.45 -30.52 -2.22
CA GLU A 264 9.90 -31.14 -0.97
C GLU A 264 8.74 -31.67 -0.13
N ARG A 265 7.68 -30.88 0.07
CA ARG A 265 6.48 -31.34 0.80
C ARG A 265 5.83 -32.54 0.13
N SER A 266 5.71 -32.51 -1.20
CA SER A 266 5.13 -33.63 -1.96
C SER A 266 5.95 -34.92 -1.79
N LEU A 267 7.28 -34.81 -1.82
CA LEU A 267 8.21 -35.92 -1.56
C LEU A 267 8.08 -36.47 -0.14
N LEU A 268 8.03 -35.60 0.87
CA LEU A 268 7.85 -36.00 2.27
C LEU A 268 6.51 -36.73 2.49
N THR A 269 5.44 -36.24 1.87
CA THR A 269 4.11 -36.86 1.96
C THR A 269 4.09 -38.25 1.30
N LEU A 270 4.76 -38.41 0.16
CA LEU A 270 4.92 -39.71 -0.51
C LEU A 270 5.75 -40.69 0.34
N LEU A 271 6.81 -40.20 0.98
CA LEU A 271 7.66 -41.02 1.88
C LEU A 271 6.87 -41.48 3.11
N ASP A 272 6.06 -40.62 3.73
CA ASP A 272 5.22 -41.00 4.86
C ASP A 272 4.15 -42.03 4.46
N HIS A 273 3.50 -41.86 3.30
CA HIS A 273 2.58 -42.88 2.77
C HIS A 273 3.26 -44.22 2.48
N SER A 274 4.49 -44.20 1.95
CA SER A 274 5.25 -45.43 1.69
C SER A 274 5.65 -46.16 2.97
N LYS A 275 5.99 -45.44 4.05
CA LYS A 275 6.25 -46.03 5.37
C LYS A 275 5.01 -46.68 5.97
N ILE A 276 3.86 -46.01 5.89
CA ILE A 276 2.57 -46.57 6.35
C ILE A 276 2.20 -47.85 5.58
N LEU A 277 2.51 -47.92 4.28
CA LEU A 277 2.30 -49.12 3.45
C LEU A 277 3.26 -50.27 3.81
N LEU A 278 4.52 -49.95 4.13
CA LEU A 278 5.51 -50.94 4.58
C LEU A 278 5.14 -51.51 5.96
N ASP A 279 4.70 -50.68 6.89
CA ASP A 279 4.30 -51.09 8.26
C ASP A 279 2.98 -51.87 8.30
N SER A 280 2.14 -51.76 7.27
CA SER A 280 0.90 -52.53 7.13
C SER A 280 1.05 -53.87 6.40
N GLN A 281 2.22 -54.13 5.80
CA GLN A 281 2.56 -55.43 5.19
C GLN A 281 3.35 -56.36 6.12
N THR A 282 3.74 -55.88 7.30
CA THR A 282 4.49 -56.64 8.33
C THR A 282 3.62 -57.19 9.47
N ILE A 283 2.29 -57.24 9.30
CA ILE A 283 1.34 -57.87 10.23
C ILE A 283 0.78 -59.16 9.63
#